data_AF-A0A520JAF0-F1
#
_entry.id   AF-A0A520JAF0-F1
#
_cell.length_a   1.000
_cell.length_b   1.000
_cell.length_c   1.000
_cell.angle_alpha   90.00
_cell.angle_beta   90.00
_cell.angle_gamma   90.00
#
_symmetry.space_group_name_H-M   'P 1'
#
loop_
_entity.id
_entity.type
_entity.pdbx_description
1 polymer ?
#
loop_
_entity_poly.entity_id
_entity_poly.type
_entity_poly.pdbx_seq_one_letter_code
_entity_poly.pdbx_strand_id
1 'polypeptide(L)' 'MRITMIGSGYVGLVSGACFSDFGHDVICV' A
#
# COMPACT_ATOMS: atom_id res chain seq x y z
N MET A 1 -0.24 -3.99 -10.98
CA MET A 1 -1.40 -4.56 -10.27
C MET A 1 -2.03 -3.47 -9.42
N ARG A 2 -3.35 -3.50 -9.19
CA ARG A 2 -4.04 -2.58 -8.28
C ARG A 2 -4.23 -3.26 -6.92
N ILE A 3 -3.71 -2.67 -5.86
CA ILE A 3 -3.70 -3.27 -4.51
C ILE A 3 -4.45 -2.34 -3.56
N THR A 4 -5.45 -2.87 -2.85
CA THR A 4 -6.16 -2.12 -1.81
C THR A 4 -5.70 -2.60 -0.44
N MET A 5 -5.03 -1.73 0.31
CA MET A 5 -4.65 -1.94 1.70
C MET A 5 -5.80 -1.50 2.59
N ILE A 6 -6.33 -2.38 3.44
CA ILE A 6 -7.34 -2.02 4.45
C ILE A 6 -6.65 -2.00 5.81
N GLY A 7 -6.55 -0.80 6.40
CA GLY A 7 -5.81 -0.53 7.63
C GLY A 7 -4.56 0.32 7.36
N SER A 8 -4.68 1.63 7.56
CA SER A 8 -3.60 2.63 7.45
C SER A 8 -2.73 2.76 8.71
N GLY A 9 -2.57 1.67 9.46
CA GLY A 9 -1.60 1.61 10.56
C GLY A 9 -0.15 1.63 10.04
N TYR A 10 0.82 1.70 10.95
CA TYR A 10 2.25 1.72 10.60
C TYR A 10 2.63 0.64 9.57
N VAL A 11 2.19 -0.59 9.79
CA VAL A 11 2.47 -1.72 8.88
C VAL A 11 1.82 -1.53 7.52
N GLY A 12 0.58 -1.04 7.48
CA GLY A 12 -0.15 -0.83 6.22
C GLY A 12 0.45 0.30 5.37
N LEU A 13 0.92 1.38 6.02
CA LEU A 13 1.58 2.48 5.33
C LEU A 13 2.97 2.10 4.82
N VAL A 14 3.80 1.44 5.64
CA VAL A 14 5.15 1.02 5.23
C VAL A 14 5.08 -0.02 4.10
N SER A 15 4.17 -0.99 4.23
CA SER A 15 3.99 -2.01 3.20
C SER A 15 3.38 -1.41 1.93
N GLY A 16 2.40 -0.52 2.06
CA GLY A 16 1.79 0.19 0.95
C GLY A 16 2.80 1.05 0.18
N ALA A 17 3.69 1.74 0.89
CA ALA A 17 4.78 2.52 0.32
C ALA A 17 5.77 1.63 -0.46
N CYS A 18 6.19 0.50 0.11
CA CYS A 18 7.02 -0.48 -0.61
C CYS A 18 6.33 -0.95 -1.90
N PHE A 19 5.05 -1.33 -1.84
CA PHE A 19 4.33 -1.79 -3.02
C PHE A 19 4.11 -0.69 -4.07
N SER A 20 3.93 0.57 -3.65
CA SER A 20 3.88 1.70 -4.60
C SER A 20 5.22 1.96 -5.27
N ASP A 21 6.34 1.80 -4.56
CA ASP A 21 7.69 1.93 -5.13
C ASP A 21 8.01 0.83 -6.16
N PHE A 22 7.41 -0.36 -6.01
CA PHE A 22 7.50 -1.42 -7.02
C PHE A 22 6.64 -1.15 -8.28
N GLY A 23 5.97 0.00 -8.38
CA GLY A 23 5.14 0.36 -9.52
C GLY A 23 3.74 -0.27 -9.50
N HIS A 24 3.24 -0.62 -8.31
CA HIS A 24 1.85 -1.02 -8.14
C HIS A 24 0.99 0.19 -7.74
N ASP A 25 -0.24 0.21 -8.24
CA ASP A 25 -1.23 1.25 -7.88
C ASP A 25 -1.87 0.83 -6.55
N VAL A 26 -1.41 1.42 -5.45
CA VAL A 26 -1.84 1.07 -4.09
C VAL A 26 -2.78 2.13 -3.54
N ILE A 27 -3.94 1.71 -3.02
CA ILE A 27 -4.89 2.58 -2.32
C ILE A 27 -5.00 2.07 -0.89
N CYS A 28 -4.61 2.90 0.09
CA CYS A 28 -4.78 2.61 1.51
C CYS A 28 -6.12 3.18 2.00
N VAL A 29 -6.95 2.32 2.59
CA VAL A 29 -8.25 2.61 3.18
C VAL A 29 -8.16 2.48 4.69
#